data_AF-A0A843F0L4-F1
#
_entry.id   AF-A0A843F0L4-F1
#
_cell.length_a   1.000
_cell.length_b   1.000
_cell.length_c   1.000
_cell.angle_alpha   90.00
_cell.angle_beta   90.00
_cell.angle_gamma   90.00
#
_symmetry.space_group_name_H-M   'P 1'
#
loop_
_entity.id
_entity.type
_entity.pdbx_description
1 polymer ?
#
loop_
_entity_poly.entity_id
_entity_poly.type
_entity_poly.pdbx_seq_one_letter_code
_entity_poly.pdbx_strand_id
1 'polypeptide(L)'
;IDLPKLESEINQINEGKTQYHNLKFTHRNRKAEIKVSSPDAYKVYKALVECESPYNKGDLAILSQLDEIHQQTPIRVSHRRADKVRIKHVLDLSCEVIDDTHFEMTIKTEGRLYIKELISGDEGRSQPNVADKLGIKAFCKQLDVVEVSEK
;
A
#
# COMPACT_ATOMS: atom_id res chain seq x y z
N ILE A 1 -31.66 16.87 -5.06
CA ILE A 1 -31.17 15.56 -4.59
C ILE A 1 -30.88 15.73 -3.10
N ASP A 2 -31.47 14.88 -2.28
CA ASP A 2 -31.20 14.82 -0.84
C ASP A 2 -29.98 13.90 -0.63
N LEU A 3 -28.83 14.51 -0.31
CA LEU A 3 -27.57 13.78 -0.18
C LEU A 3 -27.49 12.92 1.09
N PRO A 4 -27.90 13.40 2.29
CA PRO A 4 -27.98 12.56 3.48
C PRO A 4 -28.86 11.32 3.29
N LYS A 5 -30.05 11.49 2.68
CA LYS A 5 -30.93 10.35 2.40
C LYS A 5 -30.26 9.36 1.43
N LEU A 6 -29.68 9.87 0.35
CA LEU A 6 -28.98 9.05 -0.64
C LEU A 6 -27.81 8.28 0.00
N GLU A 7 -27.03 8.92 0.88
CA GLU A 7 -25.93 8.29 1.61
C GLU A 7 -26.40 7.11 2.45
N SER A 8 -27.50 7.27 3.20
CA SER A 8 -28.08 6.18 3.99
C SER A 8 -28.57 5.03 3.12
N GLU A 9 -29.27 5.32 2.02
CA GLU A 9 -29.82 4.30 1.12
C GLU A 9 -28.72 3.48 0.44
N ILE A 10 -27.68 4.15 -0.10
CA ILE A 10 -26.57 3.42 -0.74
C ILE A 10 -25.75 2.61 0.26
N ASN A 11 -25.61 3.09 1.50
CA ASN A 11 -24.91 2.35 2.56
C ASN A 11 -25.68 1.09 2.97
N GLN A 12 -27.00 1.16 3.06
CA GLN A 12 -27.83 -0.01 3.35
C GLN A 12 -27.77 -1.04 2.22
N ILE A 13 -27.83 -0.60 0.96
CA ILE A 13 -27.76 -1.49 -0.21
C ILE A 13 -26.40 -2.19 -0.30
N ASN A 14 -25.31 -1.54 0.15
CA ASN A 14 -23.94 -2.05 0.04
C ASN A 14 -23.38 -2.58 1.37
N GLU A 15 -24.24 -2.94 2.32
CA GLU A 15 -23.85 -3.47 3.62
C GLU A 15 -22.83 -4.62 3.49
N GLY A 16 -21.78 -4.57 4.31
CA GLY A 16 -20.69 -5.54 4.31
C GLY A 16 -19.71 -5.43 3.13
N LYS A 17 -19.87 -4.46 2.21
CA LYS A 17 -18.98 -4.27 1.05
C LYS A 17 -18.36 -2.88 0.99
N THR A 18 -19.18 -1.83 0.94
CA THR A 18 -18.72 -0.45 0.84
C THR A 18 -19.57 0.48 1.71
N GLN A 19 -18.93 1.54 2.20
CA GLN A 19 -19.60 2.63 2.90
C GLN A 19 -19.16 3.96 2.28
N TYR A 20 -20.10 4.89 2.23
CA TYR A 20 -19.98 6.22 1.67
C TYR A 20 -20.26 7.22 2.77
N HIS A 21 -19.46 8.28 2.81
CA HIS A 21 -19.53 9.29 3.85
C HIS A 21 -19.38 10.68 3.23
N ASN A 22 -20.07 11.65 3.81
CA ASN A 22 -19.94 13.07 3.48
C ASN A 22 -20.20 13.35 1.98
N LEU A 23 -21.30 12.80 1.45
CA LEU A 23 -21.75 13.13 0.10
C LEU A 23 -21.98 14.64 -0.03
N LYS A 24 -21.36 15.23 -1.05
CA LYS A 24 -21.47 16.66 -1.35
C LYS A 24 -21.50 16.91 -2.85
N PHE A 25 -22.22 17.96 -3.24
CA PHE A 25 -22.10 18.48 -4.60
C PHE A 25 -20.68 18.96 -4.86
N THR A 26 -20.23 18.78 -6.09
CA THR A 26 -18.87 19.14 -6.50
C THR A 26 -18.87 19.80 -7.87
N HIS A 27 -17.83 20.58 -8.14
CA HIS A 27 -17.61 21.21 -9.44
C HIS A 27 -16.83 20.29 -10.38
N ARG A 28 -16.89 20.57 -11.68
CA ARG A 28 -16.22 19.81 -12.75
C ARG A 28 -14.73 19.61 -12.50
N ASN A 29 -14.07 20.62 -11.92
CA ASN A 29 -12.63 20.62 -11.69
C ASN A 29 -12.18 19.66 -10.60
N ARG A 30 -13.08 19.23 -9.70
CA ARG A 30 -12.69 18.35 -8.57
C ARG A 30 -12.05 17.05 -9.01
N LYS A 31 -12.49 16.49 -10.15
CA LYS A 31 -11.87 15.29 -10.74
C LYS A 31 -10.39 15.53 -11.07
N ALA A 32 -10.07 16.71 -11.61
CA ALA A 32 -8.70 17.07 -11.96
C ALA A 32 -7.85 17.27 -10.70
N GLU A 33 -8.40 17.96 -9.69
CA GLU A 33 -7.73 18.16 -8.39
C GLU A 33 -7.34 16.83 -7.74
N ILE A 34 -8.28 15.89 -7.61
CA ILE A 34 -8.01 14.55 -7.04
C ILE A 34 -6.92 13.81 -7.83
N LYS A 35 -6.96 13.91 -9.17
CA LYS A 35 -5.99 13.22 -10.02
C LYS A 35 -4.58 13.79 -9.84
N VAL A 36 -4.47 15.11 -9.70
CA VAL A 36 -3.19 15.81 -9.53
C VAL A 36 -2.61 15.55 -8.15
N SER A 37 -3.42 15.57 -7.08
CA SER A 37 -2.92 15.35 -5.71
C SER A 37 -2.63 13.89 -5.37
N SER A 38 -3.28 12.93 -6.04
CA SER A 38 -3.10 11.49 -5.77
C SER A 38 -1.63 10.97 -5.75
N PRO A 39 -0.71 11.39 -6.63
CA PRO A 39 0.70 11.04 -6.51
C PRO A 39 1.42 11.62 -5.30
N ASP A 40 1.01 12.80 -4.87
CA ASP A 40 1.67 13.56 -3.80
C ASP A 40 1.08 13.22 -2.42
N ALA A 41 -0.09 12.57 -2.40
CA ALA A 41 -0.71 12.03 -1.21
C ALA A 41 0.18 11.00 -0.52
N TYR A 42 0.28 11.09 0.79
CA TYR A 42 0.80 10.02 1.62
C TYR A 42 -0.27 8.94 1.80
N LYS A 43 0.21 7.71 2.00
CA LYS A 43 -0.66 6.57 2.26
C LYS A 43 -0.08 5.75 3.39
N VAL A 44 -0.97 5.26 4.25
CA VAL A 44 -0.64 4.27 5.26
C VAL A 44 -1.29 2.96 4.85
N TYR A 45 -0.48 1.91 4.78
CA TYR A 45 -0.92 0.56 4.49
C TYR A 45 -0.67 -0.34 5.68
N LYS A 46 -1.50 -1.36 5.79
CA LYS A 46 -1.37 -2.45 6.75
C LYS A 46 -1.33 -3.75 5.96
N ALA A 47 -0.23 -4.48 6.06
CA ALA A 47 0.02 -5.68 5.27
C ALA A 47 0.22 -6.88 6.19
N LEU A 48 -0.51 -7.97 5.90
CA LEU A 48 -0.15 -9.29 6.42
C LEU A 48 0.92 -9.88 5.51
N VAL A 49 2.12 -10.06 6.05
CA VAL A 49 3.27 -10.62 5.35
C VAL A 49 3.43 -12.07 5.76
N GLU A 50 3.54 -12.96 4.77
CA GLU A 50 3.89 -14.37 4.94
C GLU A 50 5.29 -14.62 4.40
N CYS A 51 6.15 -15.23 5.21
CA CYS A 51 7.46 -15.72 4.84
C CYS A 51 7.39 -17.19 4.42
N GLU A 52 8.23 -17.60 3.45
CA GLU A 52 8.25 -18.98 2.94
C GLU A 52 8.65 -20.02 4.01
N SER A 53 9.35 -19.60 5.05
CA SER A 53 9.80 -20.41 6.18
C SER A 53 9.95 -19.55 7.44
N PRO A 54 10.22 -20.16 8.62
CA PRO A 54 10.39 -19.39 9.85
C PRO A 54 11.49 -18.33 9.75
N TYR A 55 11.20 -17.10 10.19
CA TYR A 55 12.13 -15.98 10.13
C TYR A 55 12.64 -15.59 11.52
N ASN A 56 13.79 -14.92 11.59
CA ASN A 56 14.29 -14.37 12.84
C ASN A 56 13.55 -13.06 13.16
N LYS A 57 12.77 -13.07 14.24
CA LYS A 57 11.97 -11.92 14.69
C LYS A 57 12.81 -10.67 14.98
N GLY A 58 14.08 -10.84 15.37
CA GLY A 58 15.01 -9.72 15.56
C GLY A 58 15.36 -8.97 14.27
N ASP A 59 15.26 -9.64 13.12
CA ASP A 59 15.59 -9.04 11.82
C ASP A 59 14.50 -8.05 11.37
N LEU A 60 13.29 -8.09 11.94
CA LEU A 60 12.24 -7.12 11.60
C LEU A 60 12.66 -5.67 11.88
N ALA A 61 13.55 -5.44 12.85
CA ALA A 61 14.09 -4.13 13.15
C ALA A 61 14.90 -3.54 11.98
N ILE A 62 15.45 -4.37 11.07
CA ILE A 62 16.17 -3.87 9.89
C ILE A 62 15.23 -3.24 8.86
N LEU A 63 13.94 -3.59 8.88
CA LEU A 63 12.97 -3.12 7.89
C LEU A 63 12.66 -1.64 8.08
N SER A 64 12.83 -1.08 9.28
CA SER A 64 12.69 0.36 9.52
C SER A 64 13.77 1.19 8.83
N GLN A 65 14.79 0.56 8.25
CA GLN A 65 15.83 1.22 7.44
C GLN A 65 15.45 1.35 5.96
N LEU A 66 14.29 0.81 5.54
CA LEU A 66 13.77 1.01 4.20
C LEU A 66 13.29 2.46 4.08
N ASP A 67 13.87 3.19 3.14
CA ASP A 67 13.52 4.59 2.82
C ASP A 67 13.36 4.73 1.30
N GLU A 68 14.45 4.99 0.57
CA GLU A 68 14.42 5.11 -0.89
C GLU A 68 14.30 3.74 -1.58
N ILE A 69 13.21 3.53 -2.31
CA ILE A 69 12.90 2.30 -3.04
C ILE A 69 12.86 2.56 -4.54
N HIS A 70 13.64 1.78 -5.29
CA HIS A 70 13.68 1.76 -6.75
C HIS A 70 12.76 0.67 -7.26
N GLN A 71 11.62 1.07 -7.82
CA GLN A 71 10.60 0.14 -8.34
C GLN A 71 10.48 0.25 -9.85
N GLN A 72 10.92 -0.80 -10.55
CA GLN A 72 10.52 -1.03 -11.93
C GLN A 72 9.03 -1.35 -11.99
N THR A 73 8.38 -1.05 -13.12
CA THR A 73 6.94 -1.34 -13.31
C THR A 73 6.67 -2.82 -12.99
N PRO A 74 5.79 -3.15 -12.03
CA PRO A 74 5.60 -4.53 -11.61
C PRO A 74 5.22 -5.46 -12.74
N ILE A 75 5.68 -6.72 -12.69
CA ILE A 75 5.41 -7.73 -13.72
C ILE A 75 3.91 -7.85 -13.99
N ARG A 76 3.09 -7.94 -12.92
CA ARG A 76 1.63 -8.08 -13.01
C ARG A 76 0.91 -6.92 -13.70
N VAL A 77 1.55 -5.76 -13.89
CA VAL A 77 0.97 -4.61 -14.61
C VAL A 77 1.76 -4.17 -15.84
N SER A 78 2.86 -4.84 -16.18
CA SER A 78 3.74 -4.49 -17.30
C SER A 78 2.99 -4.48 -18.64
N HIS A 79 2.06 -5.40 -18.86
CA HIS A 79 1.21 -5.45 -20.05
C HIS A 79 0.30 -4.21 -20.24
N ARG A 80 0.09 -3.38 -19.20
CA ARG A 80 -0.75 -2.17 -19.24
C ARG A 80 0.01 -0.87 -19.02
N ARG A 81 1.28 -0.94 -18.63
CA ARG A 81 2.06 0.23 -18.21
C ARG A 81 3.44 0.19 -18.83
N ALA A 82 3.92 1.35 -19.27
CA ALA A 82 5.28 1.51 -19.72
C ALA A 82 6.27 0.99 -18.67
N ASP A 83 7.23 0.19 -19.12
CA ASP A 83 8.28 -0.35 -18.27
C ASP A 83 9.25 0.77 -17.89
N LYS A 84 9.34 1.10 -16.59
CA LYS A 84 10.13 2.21 -16.08
C LYS A 84 10.42 2.03 -14.60
N VAL A 85 11.64 2.36 -14.18
CA VAL A 85 12.04 2.49 -12.77
C VAL A 85 11.56 3.83 -12.20
N ARG A 86 10.97 3.79 -11.01
CA ARG A 86 10.52 4.95 -10.23
C ARG A 86 11.12 4.86 -8.84
N ILE A 87 11.60 6.00 -8.37
CA ILE A 87 12.10 6.15 -7.00
C ILE A 87 10.94 6.62 -6.13
N LYS A 88 10.74 5.94 -4.99
CA LYS A 88 9.67 6.22 -4.02
C LYS A 88 10.17 6.02 -2.60
N HIS A 89 9.64 6.80 -1.66
CA HIS A 89 10.09 6.77 -0.28
C HIS A 89 9.09 6.07 0.64
N VAL A 90 9.64 5.24 1.52
CA VAL A 90 9.01 4.77 2.76
C VAL A 90 9.35 5.77 3.84
N LEU A 91 8.33 6.33 4.47
CA LEU A 91 8.47 7.44 5.43
C LEU A 91 8.48 6.94 6.86
N ASP A 92 7.77 5.83 7.11
CA ASP A 92 7.72 5.16 8.39
C ASP A 92 7.32 3.70 8.17
N LEU A 93 7.87 2.80 8.98
CA LEU A 93 7.61 1.37 8.91
C LEU A 93 7.75 0.73 10.29
N SER A 94 6.72 0.01 10.70
CA SER A 94 6.71 -0.80 11.92
C SER A 94 6.19 -2.21 11.63
N CYS A 95 6.61 -3.16 12.45
CA CYS A 95 6.22 -4.56 12.32
C CYS A 95 5.78 -5.14 13.66
N GLU A 96 4.75 -5.99 13.62
CA GLU A 96 4.27 -6.76 14.76
C GLU A 96 4.31 -8.25 14.42
N VAL A 97 4.97 -9.05 15.26
CA VAL A 97 5.06 -10.51 15.07
C VAL A 97 3.69 -11.13 15.30
N ILE A 98 3.27 -12.00 14.39
CA ILE A 98 2.06 -12.81 14.56
C ILE A 98 2.45 -14.24 14.96
N ASP A 99 3.29 -14.89 14.16
CA ASP A 99 3.79 -16.24 14.40
C ASP A 99 5.20 -16.42 13.80
N ASP A 100 5.61 -17.66 13.54
CA ASP A 100 6.95 -17.96 13.03
C ASP A 100 7.10 -17.64 11.53
N THR A 101 6.01 -17.60 10.77
CA THR A 101 6.01 -17.33 9.32
C THR A 101 5.19 -16.09 8.93
N HIS A 102 4.55 -15.42 9.88
CA HIS A 102 3.73 -14.24 9.62
C HIS A 102 4.06 -13.07 10.54
N PHE A 103 4.03 -11.88 9.95
CA PHE A 103 4.01 -10.63 10.69
C PHE A 103 3.11 -9.62 10.00
N GLU A 104 2.68 -8.66 10.79
CA GLU A 104 1.98 -7.49 10.31
C GLU A 104 2.97 -6.36 10.07
N MET A 105 2.82 -5.66 8.95
CA MET A 105 3.65 -4.52 8.60
C MET A 105 2.76 -3.30 8.37
N THR A 106 2.93 -2.27 9.20
CA THR A 106 2.32 -0.96 8.99
C THR A 106 3.33 -0.04 8.35
N ILE A 107 2.98 0.52 7.19
CA ILE A 107 3.92 1.28 6.36
C ILE A 107 3.31 2.57 5.82
N LYS A 108 3.98 3.69 6.08
CA LYS A 108 3.66 5.00 5.51
C LYS A 108 4.56 5.28 4.32
N THR A 109 3.99 5.62 3.18
CA THR A 109 4.75 5.83 1.94
C THR A 109 4.28 7.06 1.16
N GLU A 110 5.12 7.50 0.23
CA GLU A 110 4.66 8.34 -0.88
C GLU A 110 3.63 7.61 -1.75
N GLY A 111 2.83 8.40 -2.47
CA GLY A 111 1.87 7.88 -3.44
C GLY A 111 2.54 7.06 -4.54
N ARG A 112 1.85 5.99 -4.96
CA ARG A 112 2.22 5.06 -6.04
C ARG A 112 3.38 4.11 -5.74
N LEU A 113 3.77 3.96 -4.47
CA LEU A 113 4.64 2.86 -4.06
C LEU A 113 3.86 1.54 -4.16
N TYR A 114 4.44 0.55 -4.82
CA TYR A 114 3.87 -0.78 -4.98
C TYR A 114 4.21 -1.66 -3.78
N ILE A 115 3.33 -1.71 -2.78
CA ILE A 115 3.58 -2.40 -1.50
C ILE A 115 3.83 -3.90 -1.66
N LYS A 116 3.06 -4.57 -2.53
CA LYS A 116 3.25 -6.01 -2.80
C LYS A 116 4.66 -6.32 -3.30
N GLU A 117 5.15 -5.45 -4.17
CA GLU A 117 6.46 -5.58 -4.79
C GLU A 117 7.60 -5.10 -3.85
N LEU A 118 7.33 -4.14 -2.95
CA LEU A 118 8.24 -3.84 -1.83
C LEU A 118 8.42 -5.04 -0.91
N ILE A 119 7.37 -5.85 -0.71
CA ILE A 119 7.43 -7.05 0.12
C ILE A 119 8.18 -8.17 -0.61
N SER A 120 7.79 -8.49 -1.85
CA SER A 120 8.29 -9.68 -2.56
C SER A 120 9.59 -9.47 -3.32
N GLY A 121 10.00 -8.22 -3.58
CA GLY A 121 11.11 -7.87 -4.47
C GLY A 121 10.78 -7.98 -5.97
N ASP A 122 9.64 -8.58 -6.33
CA ASP A 122 9.16 -8.76 -7.72
C ASP A 122 10.26 -9.26 -8.68
N GLU A 123 10.96 -10.34 -8.27
CA GLU A 123 12.09 -10.92 -9.03
C GLU A 123 13.23 -9.92 -9.28
N GLY A 124 13.55 -9.08 -8.28
CA GLY A 124 14.61 -8.09 -8.34
C GLY A 124 14.20 -6.75 -8.96
N ARG A 125 12.93 -6.56 -9.29
CA ARG A 125 12.39 -5.31 -9.87
C ARG A 125 12.07 -4.23 -8.83
N SER A 126 12.08 -4.57 -7.54
CA SER A 126 11.94 -3.62 -6.43
C SER A 126 13.13 -3.75 -5.49
N GLN A 127 13.91 -2.67 -5.32
CA GLN A 127 15.10 -2.68 -4.48
C GLN A 127 15.30 -1.37 -3.71
N PRO A 128 15.69 -1.40 -2.43
CA PRO A 128 15.70 -2.56 -1.54
C PRO A 128 14.27 -3.10 -1.31
N ASN A 129 14.14 -4.32 -0.77
CA ASN A 129 12.85 -4.94 -0.49
C ASN A 129 12.89 -5.79 0.80
N VAL A 130 11.71 -6.18 1.30
CA VAL A 130 11.55 -6.92 2.56
C VAL A 130 12.17 -8.32 2.45
N ALA A 131 11.91 -9.04 1.37
CA ALA A 131 12.39 -10.40 1.18
C ALA A 131 13.93 -10.48 1.25
N ASP A 132 14.63 -9.58 0.54
CA ASP A 132 16.08 -9.52 0.53
C ASP A 132 16.65 -9.08 1.88
N LYS A 133 15.99 -8.13 2.56
CA LYS A 133 16.41 -7.66 3.90
C LYS A 133 16.31 -8.76 4.96
N LEU A 134 15.32 -9.65 4.85
CA LEU A 134 15.15 -10.78 5.75
C LEU A 134 15.88 -12.05 5.26
N GLY A 135 16.45 -12.05 4.05
CA GLY A 135 17.10 -13.21 3.45
C GLY A 135 16.14 -14.37 3.14
N ILE A 136 14.85 -14.09 2.99
CA ILE A 136 13.79 -15.09 2.85
C ILE A 136 12.69 -14.56 1.94
N LYS A 137 12.08 -15.42 1.11
CA LYS A 137 10.94 -15.00 0.29
C LYS A 137 9.78 -14.56 1.18
N ALA A 138 9.19 -13.43 0.83
CA ALA A 138 8.05 -12.85 1.53
C ALA A 138 6.92 -12.52 0.56
N PHE A 139 5.68 -12.68 1.01
CA PHE A 139 4.47 -12.52 0.22
C PHE A 139 3.46 -11.65 0.96
N CYS A 140 2.81 -10.76 0.22
CA CYS A 140 1.70 -9.97 0.74
C CYS A 140 0.40 -10.78 0.65
N LYS A 141 -0.06 -11.32 1.79
CA LYS A 141 -1.30 -12.13 1.87
C LYS A 141 -2.54 -11.26 1.96
N GLN A 142 -2.46 -10.20 2.75
CA GLN A 142 -3.51 -9.19 2.85
C GLN A 142 -2.88 -7.80 2.81
N LEU A 143 -3.64 -6.84 2.29
CA LEU A 143 -3.21 -5.46 2.16
C LEU A 143 -4.41 -4.53 2.29
N ASP A 144 -4.39 -3.73 3.34
CA ASP A 144 -5.39 -2.72 3.61
C ASP A 144 -4.78 -1.33 3.44
N VAL A 145 -5.58 -0.42 2.88
CA VAL A 145 -5.26 1.02 2.87
C VAL A 145 -5.93 1.62 4.10
N VAL A 146 -5.12 2.00 5.09
CA VAL A 146 -5.61 2.55 6.36
C VAL A 146 -5.85 4.04 6.24
N GLU A 147 -4.98 4.75 5.53
CA GLU A 147 -5.06 6.20 5.41
C GLU A 147 -4.68 6.68 4.01
N VAL A 148 -5.36 7.73 3.56
CA VAL A 148 -4.99 8.53 2.40
C VAL A 148 -5.03 9.99 2.81
N SER A 149 -3.87 10.62 2.94
CA SER A 149 -3.74 12.00 3.36
C SER A 149 -3.06 12.84 2.28
N GLU A 150 -3.33 14.14 2.28
CA GLU A 150 -2.51 15.09 1.53
C GLU A 150 -1.11 15.19 2.17
N LYS A 151 -0.15 15.71 1.41
CA LYS A 151 1.24 15.87 1.84
C LYS A 151 1.37 16.95 2.91
#